data_AF-K6ZVM6-F1
#
_entry.id   AF-K6ZVM6-F1
#
_cell.length_a   1.000
_cell.length_b   1.000
_cell.length_c   1.000
_cell.angle_alpha   90.00
_cell.angle_beta   90.00
_cell.angle_gamma   90.00
#
_symmetry.space_group_name_H-M   'P 1'
#
loop_
_entity.id
_entity.type
_entity.pdbx_description
1 polymer ?
#
loop_
_entity_poly.entity_id
_entity_poly.type
_entity_poly.pdbx_seq_one_letter_code
_entity_poly.pdbx_strand_id
1 'polypeptide(L)'
;MKTHTLALAISFAFIGAYANAQEANEKEIWGAIFAEHYSVYPEKFEPNTAYDSGLGWGAEIGMKLNPSWGFRFEFAKLDLDAERGSGNITGERIGVDALYFIEQSNYYIFAGLKNQRLDESYRMADLGLGAHWHINDKWKVVTELAGYYDFGQGNPEYSAKLGLAYSFGKTASKGVTKDSDNDGVIDQRDLCPNTPYGTAVDVDGCTLKAMDSDNDGVVDGQDQCANTPINDKVDVKGCSVFTDESLTMSLKILFDNNSSLLTNIDVESVDEFVAFMRRYGTTNAVIEGYASAPGTDEYNMQLSVERAKAVRQYLIDQHGINGERLEAVGYGETKLLDKANTREANKKNRRIEAHVTATVKIAVTK
;
A
#
# COMPACT_ATOMS: atom_id res chain seq x y z
N MET A 1 59.90 -37.55 -18.71
CA MET A 1 58.94 -36.71 -19.46
C MET A 1 57.79 -37.56 -19.96
N LYS A 2 56.65 -37.56 -19.26
CA LYS A 2 55.32 -37.80 -19.84
C LYS A 2 54.32 -36.99 -19.02
N THR A 3 53.93 -35.84 -19.54
CA THR A 3 52.88 -34.97 -19.03
C THR A 3 51.53 -35.57 -19.42
N HIS A 4 50.72 -35.98 -18.44
CA HIS A 4 49.30 -36.24 -18.65
C HIS A 4 48.52 -35.01 -18.19
N THR A 5 48.20 -34.16 -19.14
CA THR A 5 47.27 -33.04 -18.99
C THR A 5 45.87 -33.63 -18.89
N LEU A 6 45.29 -33.68 -17.69
CA LEU A 6 43.89 -34.02 -17.51
C LEU A 6 43.07 -32.72 -17.63
N ALA A 7 42.54 -32.46 -18.83
CA ALA A 7 41.57 -31.40 -19.04
C ALA A 7 40.23 -31.85 -18.44
N LEU A 8 39.85 -31.28 -17.30
CA LEU A 8 38.53 -31.50 -16.70
C LEU A 8 37.54 -30.51 -17.34
N ALA A 9 36.77 -30.98 -18.32
CA ALA A 9 35.63 -30.24 -18.84
C ALA A 9 34.46 -30.39 -17.85
N ILE A 10 34.11 -29.31 -17.14
CA ILE A 10 32.95 -29.27 -16.26
C ILE A 10 31.77 -28.72 -17.07
N SER A 11 30.90 -29.62 -17.52
CA SER A 11 29.60 -29.28 -18.11
C SER A 11 28.66 -28.77 -17.00
N PHE A 12 28.33 -27.49 -17.03
CA PHE A 12 27.28 -26.89 -16.19
C PHE A 12 25.90 -27.37 -16.67
N ALA A 13 25.30 -28.32 -15.98
CA ALA A 13 23.87 -28.59 -16.11
C ALA A 13 23.10 -27.58 -15.25
N PHE A 14 22.60 -26.52 -15.89
CA PHE A 14 21.63 -25.60 -15.31
C PHE A 14 20.30 -26.33 -15.12
N ILE A 15 19.89 -26.53 -13.86
CA ILE A 15 18.47 -26.76 -13.53
C ILE A 15 17.89 -25.40 -13.15
N GLY A 16 16.88 -24.98 -13.90
CA GLY A 16 16.29 -23.66 -13.82
C GLY A 16 15.34 -23.46 -12.63
N ALA A 17 15.23 -22.20 -12.24
CA ALA A 17 13.99 -21.61 -11.74
C ALA A 17 13.96 -20.17 -12.27
N TYR A 18 13.03 -19.89 -13.19
CA TYR A 18 12.66 -18.53 -13.52
C TYR A 18 11.58 -18.08 -12.54
N ALA A 19 11.82 -16.98 -11.84
CA ALA A 19 10.79 -16.10 -11.31
C ALA A 19 11.32 -14.66 -11.32
N ASN A 20 10.49 -13.74 -11.82
CA ASN A 20 10.77 -12.32 -12.00
C ASN A 20 11.31 -11.65 -10.73
N ALA A 21 12.38 -10.85 -10.87
CA ALA A 21 12.51 -9.56 -10.20
C ALA A 21 13.65 -8.77 -10.85
N GLN A 22 13.34 -7.53 -11.16
CA GLN A 22 14.15 -6.53 -11.81
C GLN A 22 15.07 -5.88 -10.76
N GLU A 23 16.32 -6.32 -10.70
CA GLU A 23 17.46 -5.55 -10.18
C GLU A 23 18.73 -6.28 -10.62
N ALA A 24 19.63 -5.59 -11.31
CA ALA A 24 20.92 -6.14 -11.67
C ALA A 24 21.72 -6.36 -10.38
N ASN A 25 21.61 -7.55 -9.79
CA ASN A 25 22.43 -7.97 -8.65
C ASN A 25 23.91 -7.90 -9.07
N GLU A 26 24.59 -6.81 -8.68
CA GLU A 26 26.02 -6.64 -8.92
C GLU A 26 26.76 -7.75 -8.17
N LYS A 27 27.41 -8.65 -8.94
CA LYS A 27 28.14 -9.81 -8.41
C LYS A 27 29.42 -9.33 -7.70
N GLU A 28 29.53 -9.62 -6.42
CA GLU A 28 30.77 -9.39 -5.66
C GLU A 28 31.77 -10.52 -5.92
N ILE A 29 32.99 -10.19 -6.33
CA ILE A 29 34.13 -11.12 -6.40
C ILE A 29 35.17 -10.63 -5.40
N TRP A 30 35.78 -11.50 -4.60
CA TRP A 30 36.88 -11.12 -3.71
C TRP A 30 38.10 -12.03 -3.90
N GLY A 31 39.27 -11.49 -3.63
CA GLY A 31 40.49 -12.26 -3.44
C GLY A 31 41.05 -12.00 -2.05
N ALA A 32 41.55 -13.03 -1.37
CA ALA A 32 42.15 -12.87 -0.05
C ALA A 32 43.48 -13.62 0.06
N ILE A 33 44.32 -13.12 0.94
CA ILE A 33 45.47 -13.86 1.47
C ILE A 33 45.20 -14.16 2.94
N PHE A 34 45.67 -15.30 3.44
CA PHE A 34 45.43 -15.69 4.83
C PHE A 34 46.60 -16.43 5.44
N ALA A 35 46.62 -16.42 6.77
CA ALA A 35 47.36 -17.34 7.59
C ALA A 35 46.36 -18.18 8.40
N GLU A 36 46.72 -19.42 8.69
CA GLU A 36 45.92 -20.32 9.50
C GLU A 36 46.78 -21.09 10.49
N HIS A 37 46.19 -21.43 11.62
CA HIS A 37 46.67 -22.51 12.46
C HIS A 37 45.90 -23.77 12.09
N TYR A 38 46.62 -24.86 11.83
CA TYR A 38 46.04 -26.14 11.42
C TYR A 38 46.47 -27.22 12.39
N SER A 39 45.50 -27.95 12.95
CA SER A 39 45.72 -29.03 13.89
C SER A 39 45.26 -30.34 13.27
N VAL A 40 46.16 -31.33 13.25
CA VAL A 40 45.94 -32.66 12.68
C VAL A 40 45.68 -33.66 13.80
N TYR A 41 45.08 -34.79 13.45
CA TYR A 41 44.97 -35.90 14.41
C TYR A 41 46.36 -36.52 14.65
N PRO A 42 46.84 -36.67 15.90
CA PRO A 42 48.22 -37.07 16.21
C PRO A 42 48.71 -38.40 15.63
N GLU A 43 47.79 -39.28 15.20
CA GLU A 43 48.12 -40.61 14.63
C GLU A 43 47.88 -40.69 13.11
N LYS A 44 47.77 -39.54 12.42
CA LYS A 44 47.48 -39.49 10.97
C LYS A 44 48.62 -40.02 10.08
N PHE A 45 49.87 -39.96 10.52
CA PHE A 45 51.05 -40.22 9.69
C PHE A 45 51.76 -41.53 10.07
N GLU A 46 51.90 -42.46 9.10
CA GLU A 46 52.70 -43.68 9.27
C GLU A 46 54.16 -43.49 8.81
N PRO A 47 55.16 -44.01 9.55
CA PRO A 47 55.09 -44.70 10.83
C PRO A 47 55.10 -43.71 12.02
N ASN A 48 54.01 -43.62 12.79
CA ASN A 48 53.81 -42.89 14.06
C ASN A 48 54.73 -41.68 14.30
N THR A 49 54.76 -40.76 13.34
CA THR A 49 55.33 -39.44 13.58
C THR A 49 54.18 -38.57 14.05
N ALA A 50 54.16 -38.30 15.35
CA ALA A 50 53.15 -37.45 15.95
C ALA A 50 53.41 -36.02 15.45
N TYR A 51 52.65 -35.57 14.46
CA TYR A 51 52.50 -34.15 14.15
C TYR A 51 51.23 -33.68 14.84
N ASP A 52 51.29 -32.52 15.48
CA ASP A 52 50.21 -32.02 16.33
C ASP A 52 49.49 -30.86 15.62
N SER A 53 50.23 -29.79 15.36
CA SER A 53 49.70 -28.62 14.71
C SER A 53 50.80 -27.83 14.01
N GLY A 54 50.40 -26.82 13.25
CA GLY A 54 51.35 -25.93 12.60
C GLY A 54 50.69 -24.72 11.99
N LEU A 55 51.49 -23.99 11.23
CA LEU A 55 51.04 -22.77 10.55
C LEU A 55 50.87 -23.03 9.06
N GLY A 56 49.80 -22.50 8.52
CA GLY A 56 49.52 -22.45 7.10
C GLY A 56 49.42 -21.02 6.61
N TRP A 57 49.66 -20.83 5.31
CA TRP A 57 49.37 -19.58 4.62
C TRP A 57 48.89 -19.86 3.21
N GLY A 58 48.02 -19.01 2.70
CA GLY A 58 47.34 -19.30 1.45
C GLY A 58 46.69 -18.09 0.82
N ALA A 59 46.01 -18.37 -0.29
CA ALA A 59 45.20 -17.42 -1.01
C ALA A 59 43.88 -18.05 -1.41
N GLU A 60 42.85 -17.22 -1.51
CA GLU A 60 41.53 -17.61 -1.96
C GLU A 60 40.96 -16.61 -2.95
N ILE A 61 40.07 -17.11 -3.80
CA ILE A 61 39.20 -16.30 -4.64
C ILE A 61 37.77 -16.76 -4.43
N GLY A 62 36.87 -15.82 -4.15
CA GLY A 62 35.46 -16.12 -3.96
C GLY A 62 34.55 -15.20 -4.75
N MET A 63 33.31 -15.65 -4.91
CA MET A 63 32.26 -14.92 -5.59
C MET A 63 30.93 -15.09 -4.87
N LYS A 64 30.17 -14.00 -4.72
CA LYS A 64 28.76 -14.06 -4.32
C LYS A 64 27.89 -14.19 -5.56
N LEU A 65 27.00 -15.18 -5.53
CA LEU A 65 26.01 -15.38 -6.59
C LEU A 65 24.74 -14.58 -6.34
N ASN A 66 24.37 -14.43 -5.06
CA ASN A 66 23.24 -13.65 -4.57
C ASN A 66 23.55 -13.19 -3.12
N PRO A 67 22.67 -12.43 -2.44
CA PRO A 67 22.94 -11.94 -1.08
C PRO A 67 23.26 -13.03 -0.05
N SER A 68 22.76 -14.26 -0.23
CA SER A 68 22.89 -15.35 0.73
C SER A 68 23.90 -16.43 0.32
N TRP A 69 24.24 -16.57 -0.96
CA TRP A 69 25.07 -17.68 -1.45
C TRP A 69 26.32 -17.21 -2.19
N GLY A 70 27.44 -17.87 -1.91
CA GLY A 70 28.70 -17.70 -2.64
C GLY A 70 29.49 -18.98 -2.78
N PHE A 71 30.57 -18.91 -3.55
CA PHE A 71 31.53 -19.99 -3.73
C PHE A 71 32.94 -19.46 -3.56
N ARG A 72 33.85 -20.28 -3.03
CA ARG A 72 35.27 -19.96 -2.89
C ARG A 72 36.13 -21.09 -3.44
N PHE A 73 37.23 -20.73 -4.08
CA PHE A 73 38.38 -21.59 -4.31
C PHE A 73 39.53 -21.16 -3.39
N GLU A 74 40.18 -22.13 -2.77
CA GLU A 74 41.27 -21.92 -1.81
C GLU A 74 42.51 -22.72 -2.21
N PHE A 75 43.69 -22.12 -2.02
CA PHE A 75 44.98 -22.81 -1.97
C PHE A 75 45.73 -22.42 -0.70
N ALA A 76 46.25 -23.41 0.03
CA ALA A 76 47.06 -23.21 1.23
C ALA A 76 48.36 -24.02 1.14
N LYS A 77 49.45 -23.46 1.66
CA LYS A 77 50.65 -24.19 2.06
C LYS A 77 50.63 -24.39 3.57
N LEU A 78 50.99 -25.58 4.01
CA LEU A 78 50.99 -26.00 5.42
C LEU A 78 52.41 -26.34 5.84
N ASP A 79 52.80 -25.95 7.04
CA ASP A 79 54.04 -26.33 7.70
C ASP A 79 53.66 -26.86 9.09
N LEU A 80 53.72 -28.18 9.27
CA LEU A 80 53.29 -28.86 10.50
C LEU A 80 54.50 -29.30 11.32
N ASP A 81 54.45 -29.00 12.61
CA ASP A 81 55.51 -29.31 13.56
C ASP A 81 55.32 -30.72 14.15
N ALA A 82 56.42 -31.47 14.26
CA ALA A 82 56.42 -32.77 14.93
C ALA A 82 56.42 -32.61 16.46
N GLU A 83 55.54 -33.35 17.14
CA GLU A 83 55.39 -33.44 18.60
C GLU A 83 56.58 -34.18 19.25
N ARG A 84 57.25 -35.10 18.54
CA ARG A 84 58.46 -35.82 19.00
C ARG A 84 59.50 -36.01 17.89
N GLY A 85 60.48 -35.12 17.78
CA GLY A 85 61.61 -35.22 16.85
C GLY A 85 62.01 -33.86 16.25
N SER A 86 63.12 -33.82 15.50
CA SER A 86 63.50 -32.64 14.70
C SER A 86 63.07 -32.82 13.26
N GLY A 87 61.86 -32.40 12.92
CA GLY A 87 61.37 -32.41 11.55
C GLY A 87 60.04 -31.68 11.42
N ASN A 88 59.86 -30.96 10.32
CA ASN A 88 58.61 -30.35 9.92
C ASN A 88 58.14 -31.00 8.61
N ILE A 89 56.82 -31.15 8.44
CA ILE A 89 56.24 -31.60 7.17
C ILE A 89 55.54 -30.44 6.49
N THR A 90 55.95 -30.17 5.25
CA THR A 90 55.33 -29.15 4.42
C THR A 90 54.39 -29.78 3.42
N GLY A 91 53.20 -29.22 3.25
CA GLY A 91 52.22 -29.70 2.29
C GLY A 91 51.40 -28.59 1.65
N GLU A 92 50.49 -29.00 0.77
CA GLU A 92 49.59 -28.09 0.06
C GLU A 92 48.15 -28.58 0.16
N ARG A 93 47.19 -27.67 0.29
CA ARG A 93 45.76 -27.97 0.28
C ARG A 93 45.07 -27.10 -0.76
N ILE A 94 44.29 -27.74 -1.64
CA ILE A 94 43.36 -27.04 -2.52
C ILE A 94 41.92 -27.34 -2.11
N GLY A 95 41.05 -26.36 -2.30
CA GLY A 95 39.67 -26.46 -1.84
C GLY A 95 38.66 -25.73 -2.70
N VAL A 96 37.43 -26.23 -2.68
CA VAL A 96 36.25 -25.51 -3.14
C VAL A 96 35.17 -25.55 -2.07
N ASP A 97 34.59 -24.39 -1.78
CA ASP A 97 33.56 -24.20 -0.76
C ASP A 97 32.30 -23.58 -1.35
N ALA A 98 31.15 -24.03 -0.85
CA ALA A 98 29.91 -23.26 -0.90
C ALA A 98 29.77 -22.49 0.42
N LEU A 99 29.40 -21.21 0.32
CA LEU A 99 29.23 -20.31 1.46
C LEU A 99 27.78 -19.86 1.52
N TYR A 100 27.20 -19.91 2.73
CA TYR A 100 25.90 -19.35 3.03
C TYR A 100 26.04 -18.17 4.01
N PHE A 101 25.81 -16.96 3.52
CA PHE A 101 25.85 -15.71 4.27
C PHE A 101 24.53 -15.51 5.02
N ILE A 102 24.63 -15.31 6.32
CA ILE A 102 23.47 -15.05 7.18
C ILE A 102 23.02 -13.60 6.94
N GLU A 103 21.75 -13.43 6.58
CA GLU A 103 21.17 -12.14 6.20
C GLU A 103 21.46 -11.03 7.23
N GLN A 104 21.75 -9.83 6.71
CA GLN A 104 22.06 -8.63 7.49
C GLN A 104 23.24 -8.76 8.48
N SER A 105 24.03 -9.84 8.42
CA SER A 105 25.17 -10.08 9.30
C SER A 105 26.49 -10.15 8.53
N ASN A 106 27.61 -10.19 9.27
CA ASN A 106 28.94 -10.43 8.69
C ASN A 106 29.32 -11.92 8.67
N TYR A 107 28.44 -12.79 9.17
CA TYR A 107 28.72 -14.20 9.40
C TYR A 107 28.28 -15.06 8.23
N TYR A 108 28.99 -16.16 8.02
CA TYR A 108 28.61 -17.20 7.07
C TYR A 108 28.96 -18.57 7.62
N ILE A 109 28.25 -19.56 7.12
CA ILE A 109 28.61 -20.97 7.26
C ILE A 109 29.15 -21.44 5.91
N PHE A 110 30.14 -22.33 5.92
CA PHE A 110 30.69 -22.87 4.68
C PHE A 110 30.90 -24.37 4.78
N ALA A 111 30.75 -25.04 3.65
CA ALA A 111 31.08 -26.45 3.52
C ALA A 111 31.67 -26.72 2.14
N GLY A 112 32.60 -27.67 2.08
CA GLY A 112 33.37 -27.88 0.87
C GLY A 112 34.10 -29.21 0.80
N LEU A 113 34.87 -29.32 -0.28
CA LEU A 113 35.74 -30.45 -0.55
C LEU A 113 37.17 -29.94 -0.70
N LYS A 114 38.09 -30.65 -0.04
CA LYS A 114 39.51 -30.35 -0.02
C LYS A 114 40.32 -31.54 -0.54
N ASN A 115 41.41 -31.25 -1.23
CA ASN A 115 42.45 -32.22 -1.53
C ASN A 115 43.76 -31.71 -0.94
N GLN A 116 44.27 -32.41 0.07
CA GLN A 116 45.50 -32.08 0.78
C GLN A 116 46.60 -33.06 0.37
N ARG A 117 47.79 -32.54 0.13
CA ARG A 117 48.98 -33.32 -0.18
C ARG A 117 50.06 -32.99 0.84
N LEU A 118 50.39 -33.96 1.68
CA LEU A 118 51.50 -33.93 2.62
C LEU A 118 52.48 -35.02 2.21
N ASP A 119 52.62 -36.07 3.02
CA ASP A 119 53.26 -37.35 2.68
C ASP A 119 52.42 -38.13 1.68
N GLU A 120 51.11 -38.20 1.90
CA GLU A 120 50.13 -38.79 0.98
C GLU A 120 49.10 -37.75 0.50
N SER A 121 48.16 -38.21 -0.33
CA SER A 121 47.05 -37.38 -0.82
C SER A 121 45.75 -37.73 -0.10
N TYR A 122 45.21 -36.77 0.64
CA TYR A 122 44.00 -36.89 1.43
C TYR A 122 42.85 -36.13 0.77
N ARG A 123 41.68 -36.78 0.70
CA ARG A 123 40.45 -36.17 0.22
C ARG A 123 39.55 -35.94 1.41
N MET A 124 39.15 -34.70 1.62
CA MET A 124 38.48 -34.30 2.84
C MET A 124 37.22 -33.51 2.49
N ALA A 125 36.25 -33.54 3.39
CA ALA A 125 35.19 -32.55 3.44
C ALA A 125 35.43 -31.60 4.62
N ASP A 126 35.01 -30.36 4.48
CA ASP A 126 35.06 -29.39 5.56
C ASP A 126 33.71 -28.73 5.83
N LEU A 127 33.53 -28.31 7.08
CA LEU A 127 32.40 -27.53 7.56
C LEU A 127 32.94 -26.49 8.55
N GLY A 128 32.55 -25.24 8.36
CA GLY A 128 33.05 -24.16 9.19
C GLY A 128 32.13 -22.96 9.31
N LEU A 129 32.55 -22.06 10.18
CA LEU A 129 31.93 -20.77 10.45
C LEU A 129 32.95 -19.68 10.13
N GLY A 130 32.51 -18.64 9.45
CA GLY A 130 33.37 -17.53 9.08
C GLY A 130 32.70 -16.18 9.27
N ALA A 131 33.52 -15.13 9.29
CA ALA A 131 33.06 -13.75 9.32
C ALA A 131 33.92 -12.86 8.42
N HIS A 132 33.24 -11.97 7.68
CA HIS A 132 33.85 -10.90 6.89
C HIS A 132 33.70 -9.56 7.63
N TRP A 133 34.75 -9.13 8.32
CA TRP A 133 34.80 -7.84 9.01
C TRP A 133 35.18 -6.75 8.02
N HIS A 134 34.20 -5.99 7.55
CA HIS A 134 34.43 -4.89 6.63
C HIS A 134 35.25 -3.77 7.29
N ILE A 135 36.40 -3.43 6.69
CA ILE A 135 37.19 -2.25 7.05
C ILE A 135 36.66 -1.03 6.28
N ASN A 136 36.37 -1.23 4.99
CA ASN A 136 35.73 -0.26 4.10
C ASN A 136 35.02 -1.02 2.97
N ASP A 137 34.58 -0.30 1.94
CA ASP A 137 33.86 -0.89 0.80
C ASP A 137 34.66 -2.01 0.10
N LYS A 138 35.99 -1.93 0.10
CA LYS A 138 36.85 -2.86 -0.65
C LYS A 138 37.62 -3.83 0.22
N TRP A 139 37.99 -3.45 1.43
CA TRP A 139 38.88 -4.26 2.29
C TRP A 139 38.11 -4.91 3.44
N LYS A 140 38.42 -6.18 3.71
CA LYS A 140 37.82 -6.95 4.80
C LYS A 140 38.86 -7.79 5.53
N VAL A 141 38.68 -7.96 6.83
CA VAL A 141 39.35 -9.03 7.57
C VAL A 141 38.47 -10.27 7.53
N VAL A 142 39.05 -11.43 7.25
CA VAL A 142 38.38 -12.73 7.23
C VAL A 142 38.81 -13.51 8.46
N THR A 143 37.86 -14.04 9.22
CA THR A 143 38.16 -14.96 10.33
C THR A 143 37.33 -16.22 10.17
N GLU A 144 37.93 -17.40 10.27
CA GLU A 144 37.21 -18.66 10.15
C GLU A 144 37.65 -19.69 11.18
N LEU A 145 36.72 -20.57 11.52
CA LEU A 145 36.96 -21.83 12.22
C LEU A 145 36.40 -22.96 11.36
N ALA A 146 37.18 -23.99 11.10
CA ALA A 146 36.77 -25.13 10.28
C ALA A 146 37.07 -26.45 10.97
N GLY A 147 36.19 -27.43 10.77
CA GLY A 147 36.48 -28.84 10.98
C GLY A 147 36.61 -29.55 9.63
N TYR A 148 37.56 -30.47 9.52
CA TYR A 148 37.82 -31.29 8.34
C TYR A 148 37.62 -32.76 8.68
N TYR A 149 37.07 -33.51 7.74
CA TYR A 149 36.90 -34.95 7.85
C TYR A 149 37.53 -35.63 6.65
N ASP A 150 38.58 -36.42 6.89
CA ASP A 150 39.23 -37.22 5.84
C ASP A 150 38.45 -38.50 5.54
N PHE A 151 38.15 -38.73 4.25
CA PHE A 151 37.44 -39.92 3.81
C PHE A 151 38.29 -41.20 3.84
N GLY A 152 39.61 -41.08 3.90
CA GLY A 152 40.52 -42.22 3.99
C GLY A 152 40.63 -42.77 5.40
N GLN A 153 40.95 -41.90 6.38
CA GLN A 153 41.26 -42.31 7.74
C GLN A 153 40.15 -42.02 8.78
N GLY A 154 39.16 -41.18 8.45
CA GLY A 154 38.00 -40.92 9.31
C GLY A 154 38.25 -40.04 10.54
N ASN A 155 39.41 -39.39 10.64
CA ASN A 155 39.77 -38.56 11.78
C ASN A 155 39.41 -37.08 11.55
N PRO A 156 38.84 -36.39 12.57
CA PRO A 156 38.54 -34.97 12.48
C PRO A 156 39.80 -34.11 12.68
N GLU A 157 39.93 -33.06 11.88
CA GLU A 157 41.00 -32.05 11.97
C GLU A 157 40.38 -30.66 12.10
N TYR A 158 41.14 -29.67 12.55
CA TYR A 158 40.61 -28.33 12.81
C TYR A 158 41.54 -27.22 12.33
N SER A 159 40.96 -26.07 11.98
CA SER A 159 41.72 -24.87 11.66
C SER A 159 41.10 -23.60 12.22
N ALA A 160 41.96 -22.62 12.46
CA ALA A 160 41.60 -21.24 12.73
C ALA A 160 42.33 -20.32 11.74
N LYS A 161 41.58 -19.54 10.97
CA LYS A 161 42.09 -18.70 9.88
C LYS A 161 41.94 -17.22 10.20
N LEU A 162 42.95 -16.43 9.84
CA LEU A 162 42.90 -14.98 9.76
C LEU A 162 43.41 -14.52 8.39
N GLY A 163 42.58 -13.78 7.66
CA GLY A 163 42.89 -13.30 6.31
C GLY A 163 42.56 -11.84 6.07
N LEU A 164 43.11 -11.31 4.98
CA LEU A 164 42.81 -9.98 4.46
C LEU A 164 42.27 -10.13 3.03
N ALA A 165 41.01 -9.74 2.83
CA ALA A 165 40.31 -9.83 1.55
C ALA A 165 40.14 -8.46 0.91
N TYR A 166 40.22 -8.44 -0.41
CA TYR A 166 39.91 -7.31 -1.27
C TYR A 166 38.77 -7.67 -2.23
N SER A 167 37.72 -6.86 -2.24
CA SER A 167 36.56 -7.00 -3.12
C SER A 167 36.76 -6.25 -4.44
N PHE A 168 36.53 -6.96 -5.54
CA PHE A 168 36.51 -6.49 -6.92
C PHE A 168 35.06 -6.28 -7.38
N GLY A 169 34.80 -5.17 -8.09
CA GLY A 169 33.49 -4.77 -8.58
C GLY A 169 33.03 -3.43 -8.00
N LYS A 170 31.89 -2.91 -8.47
CA LYS A 170 31.19 -1.83 -7.76
C LYS A 170 30.64 -2.45 -6.49
N THR A 171 31.36 -2.24 -5.40
CA THR A 171 30.84 -2.44 -4.06
C THR A 171 29.74 -1.41 -3.91
N ALA A 172 28.48 -1.87 -3.97
CA ALA A 172 27.38 -1.11 -3.38
C ALA A 172 27.85 -0.78 -1.97
N SER A 173 28.24 0.49 -1.78
CA SER A 173 28.78 0.95 -0.52
C SER A 173 27.73 0.60 0.52
N LYS A 174 28.08 -0.29 1.45
CA LYS A 174 27.40 -0.29 2.74
C LYS A 174 27.96 0.93 3.48
N GLY A 175 27.67 2.11 2.92
CA GLY A 175 27.86 3.36 3.61
C GLY A 175 27.11 3.21 4.92
N VAL A 176 27.70 3.72 5.99
CA VAL A 176 26.87 4.27 7.05
C VAL A 176 26.08 5.36 6.37
N THR A 177 24.91 4.98 5.86
CA THR A 177 24.03 5.82 5.10
C THR A 177 23.40 6.73 6.13
N LYS A 178 23.91 7.97 6.15
CA LYS A 178 23.41 9.04 6.98
C LYS A 178 21.89 9.10 6.83
N ASP A 179 21.21 9.10 7.96
CA ASP A 179 19.77 9.29 8.10
C ASP A 179 19.65 10.55 8.96
N SER A 180 19.39 11.69 8.30
CA SER A 180 19.52 13.02 8.89
C SER A 180 18.40 13.36 9.87
N ASP A 181 17.21 12.78 9.70
CA ASP A 181 16.03 12.98 10.53
C ASP A 181 15.66 11.75 11.39
N ASN A 182 16.37 10.64 11.20
CA ASN A 182 16.27 9.40 11.97
C ASN A 182 14.88 8.75 11.90
N ASP A 183 14.26 8.79 10.72
CA ASP A 183 12.95 8.16 10.48
C ASP A 183 13.05 6.68 10.07
N GLY A 184 14.28 6.17 9.86
CA GLY A 184 14.55 4.79 9.47
C GLY A 184 14.79 4.61 7.98
N VAL A 185 14.66 5.67 7.17
CA VAL A 185 15.03 5.71 5.76
C VAL A 185 16.26 6.61 5.58
N ILE A 186 17.20 6.16 4.76
CA ILE A 186 18.50 6.83 4.64
C ILE A 186 18.42 8.02 3.68
N ASP A 187 19.21 9.07 3.89
CA ASP A 187 19.19 10.33 3.09
C ASP A 187 19.21 10.10 1.57
N GLN A 188 19.86 9.02 1.10
CA GLN A 188 19.96 8.70 -0.34
C GLN A 188 18.68 8.07 -0.93
N ARG A 189 17.80 7.55 -0.08
CA ARG A 189 16.55 6.88 -0.42
C ARG A 189 15.32 7.63 0.12
N ASP A 190 15.54 8.63 0.95
CA ASP A 190 14.50 9.46 1.53
C ASP A 190 14.06 10.56 0.55
N LEU A 191 12.80 10.49 0.11
CA LEU A 191 12.14 11.48 -0.74
C LEU A 191 11.57 12.65 0.09
N CYS A 192 11.43 12.49 1.40
CA CYS A 192 10.78 13.39 2.34
C CYS A 192 11.72 13.83 3.47
N PRO A 193 12.79 14.59 3.17
CA PRO A 193 13.75 15.01 4.18
C PRO A 193 13.10 15.90 5.24
N ASN A 194 13.40 15.64 6.51
CA ASN A 194 12.88 16.25 7.73
C ASN A 194 11.54 15.69 8.24
N THR A 195 11.30 14.39 8.10
CA THR A 195 10.17 13.74 8.75
C THR A 195 10.29 13.86 10.28
N PRO A 196 9.23 14.27 11.02
CA PRO A 196 9.32 14.40 12.47
C PRO A 196 9.65 13.07 13.17
N TYR A 197 10.63 13.10 14.06
CA TYR A 197 11.09 11.93 14.83
C TYR A 197 9.93 11.18 15.50
N GLY A 198 9.85 9.87 15.25
CA GLY A 198 8.79 8.99 15.77
C GLY A 198 7.55 8.85 14.87
N THR A 199 7.54 9.49 13.70
CA THR A 199 6.48 9.29 12.69
C THR A 199 6.72 8.00 11.92
N ALA A 200 5.67 7.20 11.70
CA ALA A 200 5.77 6.02 10.85
C ALA A 200 5.85 6.44 9.38
N VAL A 201 6.86 5.93 8.67
CA VAL A 201 7.15 6.25 7.26
C VAL A 201 7.01 5.01 6.36
N ASP A 202 6.79 5.25 5.07
CA ASP A 202 6.87 4.21 4.04
C ASP A 202 8.32 3.92 3.62
N VAL A 203 8.50 3.18 2.52
CA VAL A 203 9.83 2.79 2.01
C VAL A 203 10.64 3.95 1.42
N ASP A 204 9.99 5.10 1.20
CA ASP A 204 10.55 6.31 0.60
C ASP A 204 10.82 7.41 1.65
N GLY A 205 10.67 7.13 2.95
CA GLY A 205 10.90 8.10 4.04
C GLY A 205 9.76 9.09 4.21
N CYS A 206 8.69 8.95 3.43
CA CYS A 206 7.54 9.81 3.54
C CYS A 206 6.60 9.27 4.63
N THR A 207 6.03 10.18 5.42
CA THR A 207 5.00 9.83 6.41
C THR A 207 3.98 8.93 5.74
N LEU A 208 3.64 7.81 6.37
CA LEU A 208 2.52 6.98 5.93
C LEU A 208 1.33 7.92 5.83
N LYS A 209 0.98 8.33 4.61
CA LYS A 209 -0.18 9.17 4.37
C LYS A 209 -1.32 8.34 4.92
N ALA A 210 -1.81 8.75 6.09
CA ALA A 210 -2.79 7.96 6.82
C ALA A 210 -3.91 7.71 5.82
N MET A 211 -4.17 6.41 5.59
CA MET A 211 -5.02 5.99 4.49
C MET A 211 -6.36 6.71 4.63
N ASP A 212 -6.79 7.35 3.56
CA ASP A 212 -8.05 8.07 3.45
C ASP A 212 -8.71 7.46 2.22
N SER A 213 -9.45 6.38 2.47
CA SER A 213 -9.91 5.44 1.44
C SER A 213 -10.95 6.07 0.51
N ASP A 214 -11.78 6.99 1.01
CA ASP A 214 -12.80 7.71 0.24
C ASP A 214 -12.34 9.13 -0.18
N ASN A 215 -11.16 9.55 0.27
CA ASN A 215 -10.51 10.84 -0.04
C ASN A 215 -11.37 12.04 0.40
N ASP A 216 -12.16 11.88 1.47
CA ASP A 216 -13.00 12.94 1.98
C ASP A 216 -12.21 13.99 2.80
N GLY A 217 -10.93 13.73 3.08
CA GLY A 217 -10.02 14.58 3.85
C GLY A 217 -9.88 14.19 5.31
N VAL A 218 -10.54 13.11 5.75
CA VAL A 218 -10.44 12.50 7.07
C VAL A 218 -9.85 11.11 6.90
N VAL A 219 -8.83 10.81 7.71
CA VAL A 219 -8.10 9.54 7.60
C VAL A 219 -8.93 8.39 8.17
N ASP A 220 -8.83 7.19 7.59
CA ASP A 220 -9.61 5.99 7.94
C ASP A 220 -9.62 5.67 9.45
N GLY A 221 -8.53 5.97 10.16
CA GLY A 221 -8.44 5.77 11.62
C GLY A 221 -9.30 6.73 12.46
N GLN A 222 -9.77 7.83 11.86
CA GLN A 222 -10.62 8.86 12.47
C GLN A 222 -11.98 8.98 11.77
N ASP A 223 -12.14 8.36 10.61
CA ASP A 223 -13.34 8.40 9.80
C ASP A 223 -14.38 7.36 10.28
N GLN A 224 -15.58 7.85 10.60
CA GLN A 224 -16.74 7.05 11.00
C GLN A 224 -17.67 6.72 9.82
N CYS A 225 -17.42 7.33 8.67
CA CYS A 225 -18.25 7.38 7.48
C CYS A 225 -17.44 7.05 6.20
N ALA A 226 -16.82 5.86 6.16
CA ALA A 226 -15.86 5.36 5.15
C ALA A 226 -16.25 5.36 3.64
N ASN A 227 -17.36 5.97 3.24
CA ASN A 227 -17.75 6.12 1.82
C ASN A 227 -18.37 7.51 1.57
N THR A 228 -17.85 8.54 2.24
CA THR A 228 -18.30 9.90 2.04
C THR A 228 -17.87 10.40 0.66
N PRO A 229 -18.76 11.02 -0.15
CA PRO A 229 -18.38 11.55 -1.44
C PRO A 229 -17.27 12.59 -1.32
N ILE A 230 -16.22 12.47 -2.15
CA ILE A 230 -15.05 13.36 -2.16
C ILE A 230 -15.36 14.87 -2.19
N ASN A 231 -16.49 15.26 -2.81
CA ASN A 231 -16.89 16.65 -2.96
C ASN A 231 -17.77 17.18 -1.81
N ASP A 232 -18.21 16.31 -0.90
CA ASP A 232 -18.98 16.71 0.26
C ASP A 232 -18.06 17.40 1.27
N LYS A 233 -18.56 18.46 1.89
CA LYS A 233 -17.96 19.04 3.08
C LYS A 233 -18.28 18.12 4.25
N VAL A 234 -17.23 17.65 4.92
CA VAL A 234 -17.34 16.69 6.02
C VAL A 234 -17.08 17.35 7.37
N ASP A 235 -17.61 16.73 8.42
CA ASP A 235 -17.29 17.09 9.80
C ASP A 235 -15.98 16.42 10.27
N VAL A 236 -15.63 16.59 11.55
CA VAL A 236 -14.39 16.02 12.13
C VAL A 236 -14.38 14.49 12.18
N LYS A 237 -15.48 13.83 11.83
CA LYS A 237 -15.65 12.37 11.84
C LYS A 237 -15.75 11.80 10.42
N GLY A 238 -15.51 12.60 9.39
CA GLY A 238 -15.62 12.17 7.99
C GLY A 238 -17.07 12.04 7.49
N CYS A 239 -18.06 12.60 8.20
CA CYS A 239 -19.46 12.47 7.77
C CYS A 239 -19.94 13.74 7.04
N SER A 240 -20.65 13.59 5.91
CA SER A 240 -21.21 14.71 5.13
C SER A 240 -22.06 15.65 5.99
N VAL A 241 -21.81 16.95 5.86
CA VAL A 241 -22.63 18.00 6.48
C VAL A 241 -23.78 18.35 5.54
N PHE A 242 -25.00 18.36 6.06
CA PHE A 242 -26.19 18.70 5.29
C PHE A 242 -26.72 20.08 5.66
N THR A 243 -27.30 20.79 4.68
CA THR A 243 -28.12 21.97 4.89
C THR A 243 -29.55 21.71 4.39
N ASP A 244 -30.51 22.39 5.00
CA ASP A 244 -31.89 22.34 4.57
C ASP A 244 -32.10 23.35 3.44
N GLU A 245 -32.67 22.89 2.32
CA GLU A 245 -33.12 23.72 1.21
C GLU A 245 -34.65 23.56 1.04
N SER A 246 -35.33 24.67 0.75
CA SER A 246 -36.78 24.67 0.54
C SER A 246 -37.09 24.72 -0.97
N LEU A 247 -37.67 23.65 -1.48
CA LEU A 247 -38.17 23.58 -2.84
C LEU A 247 -39.68 23.87 -2.82
N THR A 248 -40.14 24.81 -3.65
CA THR A 248 -41.56 25.18 -3.73
C THR A 248 -42.09 24.95 -5.13
N MET A 249 -43.22 24.27 -5.24
CA MET A 249 -43.99 24.11 -6.47
C MET A 249 -45.34 24.81 -6.32
N SER A 250 -45.81 25.44 -7.41
CA SER A 250 -47.09 26.15 -7.42
C SER A 250 -47.93 25.75 -8.63
N LEU A 251 -49.22 25.55 -8.41
CA LEU A 251 -50.21 25.27 -9.45
C LEU A 251 -51.21 26.41 -9.55
N LYS A 252 -51.47 26.88 -10.77
CA LYS A 252 -52.45 27.93 -11.05
C LYS A 252 -53.53 27.45 -11.99
N ILE A 253 -54.79 27.61 -11.59
CA ILE A 253 -55.95 27.24 -12.43
C ILE A 253 -56.87 28.45 -12.54
N LEU A 254 -57.31 28.79 -13.75
CA LEU A 254 -58.25 29.89 -14.00
C LEU A 254 -59.68 29.36 -14.14
N PHE A 255 -60.65 30.18 -13.73
CA PHE A 255 -62.06 29.83 -13.78
C PHE A 255 -62.87 30.80 -14.65
N ASP A 256 -63.89 30.24 -15.28
CA ASP A 256 -64.92 31.02 -15.94
C ASP A 256 -65.72 31.85 -14.93
N ASN A 257 -66.40 32.88 -15.46
CA ASN A 257 -67.21 33.73 -14.62
C ASN A 257 -68.31 32.92 -13.93
N ASN A 258 -68.53 33.18 -12.64
CA ASN A 258 -69.57 32.51 -11.86
C ASN A 258 -69.51 30.97 -11.85
N SER A 259 -68.33 30.39 -11.99
CA SER A 259 -68.14 28.94 -12.10
C SER A 259 -67.06 28.41 -11.15
N SER A 260 -67.31 27.23 -10.61
CA SER A 260 -66.36 26.35 -9.90
C SER A 260 -66.00 25.10 -10.72
N LEU A 261 -66.48 25.00 -11.96
CA LEU A 261 -66.16 23.90 -12.87
C LEU A 261 -64.74 24.05 -13.42
N LEU A 262 -64.02 22.93 -13.47
CA LEU A 262 -62.66 22.86 -13.99
C LEU A 262 -62.66 22.62 -15.51
N THR A 263 -62.95 23.67 -16.28
CA THR A 263 -63.07 23.60 -17.75
C THR A 263 -61.75 23.80 -18.49
N ASN A 264 -60.82 24.55 -17.91
CA ASN A 264 -59.55 24.97 -18.54
C ASN A 264 -58.34 24.52 -17.71
N ILE A 265 -58.25 23.21 -17.45
CA ILE A 265 -57.10 22.63 -16.73
C ILE A 265 -55.92 22.50 -17.70
N ASP A 266 -54.79 23.06 -17.31
CA ASP A 266 -53.50 22.70 -17.90
C ASP A 266 -53.04 21.39 -17.26
N VAL A 267 -53.20 20.29 -18.00
CA VAL A 267 -52.91 18.93 -17.52
C VAL A 267 -51.43 18.78 -17.18
N GLU A 268 -50.53 19.43 -17.94
CA GLU A 268 -49.09 19.34 -17.74
C GLU A 268 -48.70 19.98 -16.39
N SER A 269 -49.17 21.21 -16.13
CA SER A 269 -48.96 21.88 -14.84
C SER A 269 -49.51 21.07 -13.66
N VAL A 270 -50.65 20.40 -13.81
CA VAL A 270 -51.21 19.54 -12.76
C VAL A 270 -50.33 18.32 -12.54
N ASP A 271 -49.90 17.65 -13.61
CA ASP A 271 -49.06 16.46 -13.52
C ASP A 271 -47.70 16.76 -12.86
N GLU A 272 -47.09 17.91 -13.15
CA GLU A 272 -45.87 18.37 -12.48
C GLU A 272 -46.11 18.61 -10.97
N PHE A 273 -47.22 19.25 -10.61
CA PHE A 273 -47.58 19.49 -9.21
C PHE A 273 -47.82 18.17 -8.46
N VAL A 274 -48.55 17.24 -9.08
CA VAL A 274 -48.82 15.89 -8.54
C VAL A 274 -47.52 15.10 -8.42
N ALA A 275 -46.63 15.17 -9.41
CA ALA A 275 -45.32 14.53 -9.37
C ALA A 275 -44.47 15.06 -8.21
N PHE A 276 -44.48 16.38 -7.97
CA PHE A 276 -43.82 16.99 -6.82
C PHE A 276 -44.40 16.47 -5.49
N MET A 277 -45.73 16.46 -5.33
CA MET A 277 -46.38 15.95 -4.12
C MET A 277 -46.14 14.46 -3.88
N ARG A 278 -45.99 13.65 -4.95
CA ARG A 278 -45.64 12.23 -4.84
C ARG A 278 -44.18 12.03 -4.50
N ARG A 279 -43.28 12.80 -5.11
CA ARG A 279 -41.83 12.80 -4.83
C ARG A 279 -41.57 13.13 -3.36
N TYR A 280 -42.28 14.11 -2.82
CA TYR A 280 -42.18 14.54 -1.43
C TYR A 280 -43.44 14.17 -0.65
N GLY A 281 -43.62 12.87 -0.43
CA GLY A 281 -44.86 12.26 0.10
C GLY A 281 -45.32 12.73 1.48
N THR A 282 -44.50 13.47 2.23
CA THR A 282 -44.80 14.03 3.56
C THR A 282 -45.26 15.50 3.53
N THR A 283 -45.28 16.14 2.36
CA THR A 283 -45.64 17.56 2.22
C THR A 283 -47.16 17.77 2.17
N ASN A 284 -47.62 18.92 2.66
CA ASN A 284 -49.02 19.34 2.53
C ASN A 284 -49.11 20.49 1.54
N ALA A 285 -50.19 20.54 0.78
CA ALA A 285 -50.51 21.63 -0.11
C ALA A 285 -51.70 22.43 0.40
N VAL A 286 -51.59 23.75 0.30
CA VAL A 286 -52.72 24.67 0.53
C VAL A 286 -53.22 25.13 -0.83
N ILE A 287 -54.50 24.91 -1.09
CA ILE A 287 -55.20 25.28 -2.32
C ILE A 287 -56.03 26.53 -2.02
N GLU A 288 -55.57 27.67 -2.51
CA GLU A 288 -56.16 28.97 -2.23
C GLU A 288 -57.07 29.41 -3.38
N GLY A 289 -58.36 29.56 -3.10
CA GLY A 289 -59.36 30.03 -4.04
C GLY A 289 -59.58 31.53 -3.98
N TYR A 290 -59.75 32.12 -5.16
CA TYR A 290 -59.96 33.56 -5.34
C TYR A 290 -61.15 33.85 -6.27
N ALA A 291 -61.81 34.98 -6.03
CA ALA A 291 -62.85 35.54 -6.85
C ALA A 291 -62.46 36.94 -7.36
N SER A 292 -63.17 37.40 -8.40
CA SER A 292 -63.04 38.76 -8.93
C SER A 292 -63.98 39.72 -8.20
N ALA A 293 -63.69 41.02 -8.27
CA ALA A 293 -64.43 42.09 -7.57
C ALA A 293 -65.96 42.19 -7.84
N PRO A 294 -66.51 41.77 -8.99
CA PRO A 294 -67.97 41.81 -9.16
C PRO A 294 -68.67 40.76 -8.30
N GLY A 295 -69.64 41.19 -7.48
CA GLY A 295 -70.44 40.32 -6.62
C GLY A 295 -70.63 40.91 -5.23
N THR A 296 -71.22 40.15 -4.31
CA THR A 296 -71.13 40.46 -2.87
C THR A 296 -69.93 39.70 -2.28
N ASP A 297 -69.33 40.25 -1.23
CA ASP A 297 -68.20 39.64 -0.53
C ASP A 297 -68.53 38.22 -0.06
N GLU A 298 -69.73 38.00 0.49
CA GLU A 298 -70.18 36.68 0.95
C GLU A 298 -70.26 35.68 -0.20
N TYR A 299 -70.81 36.10 -1.34
CA TYR A 299 -70.92 35.24 -2.50
C TYR A 299 -69.54 34.89 -3.08
N ASN A 300 -68.67 35.89 -3.21
CA ASN A 300 -67.32 35.72 -3.71
C ASN A 300 -66.49 34.83 -2.78
N MET A 301 -66.67 34.95 -1.47
CA MET A 301 -66.07 34.05 -0.48
C MET A 301 -66.55 32.60 -0.69
N GLN A 302 -67.85 32.36 -0.74
CA GLN A 302 -68.42 31.02 -0.97
C GLN A 302 -67.89 30.40 -2.27
N LEU A 303 -67.96 31.14 -3.38
CA LEU A 303 -67.50 30.68 -4.69
C LEU A 303 -66.01 30.34 -4.69
N SER A 304 -65.19 31.12 -3.98
CA SER A 304 -63.76 30.85 -3.86
C SER A 304 -63.46 29.55 -3.08
N VAL A 305 -64.22 29.27 -2.02
CA VAL A 305 -64.12 28.00 -1.26
C VAL A 305 -64.55 26.82 -2.14
N GLU A 306 -65.62 26.97 -2.91
CA GLU A 306 -66.09 25.93 -3.83
C GLU A 306 -65.05 25.59 -4.89
N ARG A 307 -64.38 26.59 -5.47
CA ARG A 307 -63.25 26.38 -6.40
C ARG A 307 -62.11 25.59 -5.76
N ALA A 308 -61.73 25.96 -4.54
CA ALA A 308 -60.66 25.27 -3.81
C ALA A 308 -61.03 23.81 -3.51
N LYS A 309 -62.28 23.56 -3.12
CA LYS A 309 -62.80 22.19 -2.92
C LYS A 309 -62.86 21.41 -4.23
N ALA A 310 -63.23 22.03 -5.34
CA ALA A 310 -63.26 21.38 -6.65
C ALA A 310 -61.87 20.92 -7.09
N VAL A 311 -60.85 21.78 -6.97
CA VAL A 311 -59.45 21.39 -7.26
C VAL A 311 -58.97 20.31 -6.31
N ARG A 312 -59.26 20.44 -5.00
CA ARG A 312 -58.92 19.39 -4.01
C ARG A 312 -59.52 18.04 -4.41
N GLN A 313 -60.81 18.01 -4.72
CA GLN A 313 -61.53 16.78 -5.08
C GLN A 313 -60.98 16.19 -6.38
N TYR A 314 -60.67 17.04 -7.37
CA TYR A 314 -60.03 16.61 -8.61
C TYR A 314 -58.67 15.94 -8.39
N LEU A 315 -57.81 16.51 -7.53
CA LEU A 315 -56.52 15.90 -7.17
C LEU A 315 -56.66 14.57 -6.42
N ILE A 316 -57.71 14.42 -5.60
CA ILE A 316 -58.02 13.16 -4.91
C ILE A 316 -58.52 12.11 -5.91
N ASP A 317 -59.54 12.43 -6.68
CA ASP A 317 -60.26 11.45 -7.51
C ASP A 317 -59.48 11.04 -8.75
N GLN A 318 -58.81 11.99 -9.41
CA GLN A 318 -58.10 11.74 -10.66
C GLN A 318 -56.64 11.34 -10.46
N HIS A 319 -56.00 11.80 -9.38
CA HIS A 319 -54.58 11.59 -9.13
C HIS A 319 -54.26 10.81 -7.84
N GLY A 320 -55.27 10.48 -7.02
CA GLY A 320 -55.10 9.64 -5.83
C GLY A 320 -54.29 10.29 -4.71
N ILE A 321 -54.19 11.62 -4.66
CA ILE A 321 -53.51 12.29 -3.55
C ILE A 321 -54.35 12.14 -2.27
N ASN A 322 -53.73 11.74 -1.15
CA ASN A 322 -54.43 11.66 0.13
C ASN A 322 -55.00 13.05 0.49
N GLY A 323 -56.33 13.12 0.67
CA GLY A 323 -57.03 14.37 0.97
C GLY A 323 -56.67 15.01 2.30
N GLU A 324 -56.03 14.29 3.23
CA GLU A 324 -55.45 14.86 4.46
C GLU A 324 -54.25 15.78 4.19
N ARG A 325 -53.60 15.62 3.03
CA ARG A 325 -52.47 16.45 2.59
C ARG A 325 -52.90 17.70 1.82
N LEU A 326 -54.20 17.88 1.60
CA LEU A 326 -54.76 18.94 0.78
C LEU A 326 -55.72 19.80 1.60
N GLU A 327 -55.31 21.02 1.90
CA GLU A 327 -56.14 22.01 2.56
C GLU A 327 -56.76 22.94 1.52
N ALA A 328 -58.07 23.19 1.58
CA ALA A 328 -58.78 24.06 0.65
C ALA A 328 -59.28 25.32 1.39
N VAL A 329 -58.78 26.49 1.00
CA VAL A 329 -59.07 27.77 1.63
C VAL A 329 -59.61 28.75 0.59
N GLY A 330 -60.68 29.46 0.91
CA GLY A 330 -61.21 30.53 0.06
C GLY A 330 -60.88 31.90 0.63
N TYR A 331 -60.58 32.86 -0.25
CA TYR A 331 -60.29 34.25 0.12
C TYR A 331 -61.26 35.26 -0.49
N GLY A 332 -62.24 34.81 -1.28
CA GLY A 332 -63.13 35.70 -2.04
C GLY A 332 -62.36 36.69 -2.89
N GLU A 333 -62.74 37.96 -2.82
CA GLU A 333 -62.09 39.07 -3.52
C GLU A 333 -61.04 39.81 -2.67
N THR A 334 -60.70 39.31 -1.48
CA THR A 334 -59.80 40.04 -0.55
C THR A 334 -58.35 40.17 -1.05
N LYS A 335 -57.92 39.30 -1.98
CA LYS A 335 -56.57 39.29 -2.58
C LYS A 335 -56.61 39.36 -4.12
N LEU A 336 -57.15 40.46 -4.66
CA LEU A 336 -57.12 40.73 -6.11
C LEU A 336 -55.68 40.95 -6.60
N LEU A 337 -55.30 40.28 -7.69
CA LEU A 337 -54.06 40.57 -8.43
C LEU A 337 -54.17 41.87 -9.23
N ASP A 338 -55.36 42.15 -9.77
CA ASP A 338 -55.63 43.32 -10.58
C ASP A 338 -56.92 44.02 -10.10
N LYS A 339 -56.77 45.24 -9.60
CA LYS A 339 -57.87 46.02 -9.00
C LYS A 339 -58.67 46.84 -10.02
N ALA A 340 -58.31 46.82 -11.30
CA ALA A 340 -58.93 47.68 -12.32
C ALA A 340 -60.40 47.33 -12.64
N ASN A 341 -60.94 46.22 -12.09
CA ASN A 341 -62.31 45.73 -12.27
C ASN A 341 -62.76 45.69 -13.75
N THR A 342 -61.84 45.40 -14.66
CA THR A 342 -62.12 45.18 -16.09
C THR A 342 -62.37 43.70 -16.37
N ARG A 343 -62.85 43.37 -17.57
CA ARG A 343 -63.00 41.96 -18.00
C ARG A 343 -61.69 41.18 -17.89
N GLU A 344 -60.57 41.79 -18.28
CA GLU A 344 -59.24 41.19 -18.20
C GLU A 344 -58.75 41.03 -16.76
N ALA A 345 -58.93 42.06 -15.91
CA ALA A 345 -58.61 41.99 -14.49
C ALA A 345 -59.39 40.87 -13.80
N ASN A 346 -60.69 40.80 -14.06
CA ASN A 346 -61.57 39.80 -13.49
C ASN A 346 -61.19 38.38 -13.95
N LYS A 347 -60.75 38.21 -15.20
CA LYS A 347 -60.24 36.91 -15.70
C LYS A 347 -58.99 36.46 -14.95
N LYS A 348 -58.06 37.37 -14.66
CA LYS A 348 -56.85 37.07 -13.88
C LYS A 348 -57.16 36.74 -12.42
N ASN A 349 -58.14 37.42 -11.82
CA ASN A 349 -58.48 37.27 -10.40
C ASN A 349 -59.24 35.98 -10.09
N ARG A 350 -60.08 35.48 -11.02
CA ARG A 350 -60.79 34.20 -10.89
C ARG A 350 -59.82 33.04 -11.05
N ARG A 351 -59.19 32.66 -9.96
CA ARG A 351 -58.10 31.68 -9.98
C ARG A 351 -58.05 30.83 -8.72
N ILE A 352 -57.31 29.75 -8.83
CA ILE A 352 -56.74 29.00 -7.74
C ILE A 352 -55.23 29.17 -7.80
N GLU A 353 -54.61 29.32 -6.63
CA GLU A 353 -53.17 29.17 -6.45
C GLU A 353 -52.96 28.11 -5.38
N ALA A 354 -52.34 26.99 -5.76
CA ALA A 354 -51.96 25.95 -4.82
C ALA A 354 -50.45 25.95 -4.65
N HIS A 355 -49.98 25.87 -3.41
CA HIS A 355 -48.56 25.88 -3.09
C HIS A 355 -48.20 24.66 -2.24
N VAL A 356 -47.07 24.05 -2.56
CA VAL A 356 -46.47 22.97 -1.78
C VAL A 356 -44.98 23.25 -1.62
N THR A 357 -44.48 23.13 -0.40
CA THR A 357 -43.06 23.32 -0.08
C THR A 357 -42.52 22.04 0.55
N ALA A 358 -41.40 21.56 0.01
CA ALA A 358 -40.64 20.45 0.56
C ALA A 358 -39.32 20.99 1.11
N THR A 359 -38.95 20.55 2.32
CA THR A 359 -37.62 20.74 2.86
C THR A 359 -36.79 19.51 2.53
N VAL A 360 -35.70 19.70 1.79
CA VAL A 360 -34.75 18.64 1.44
C VAL A 360 -33.41 18.91 2.10
N LYS A 361 -32.76 17.84 2.54
CA LYS A 361 -31.38 17.89 3.01
C LYS A 361 -30.45 17.70 1.83
N ILE A 362 -29.67 18.71 1.52
CA ILE A 362 -28.61 18.65 0.51
C ILE A 362 -27.25 18.64 1.19
N ALA A 363 -26.33 17.83 0.70
CA ALA A 363 -24.96 17.84 1.18
C ALA A 363 -24.33 19.18 0.82
N VAL A 364 -23.63 19.78 1.79
CA VAL A 364 -22.83 20.98 1.55
C VAL A 364 -21.60 20.54 0.78
N THR A 365 -21.28 21.18 -0.34
CA THR A 365 -20.06 20.86 -1.11
C THR A 365 -18.86 21.65 -0.61
N LYS A 366 -17.65 21.12 -0.84
CA LYS A 366 -16.37 21.77 -0.50
C LYS A 366 -16.14 23.10 -1.22
#